data_AF-A0A1Y6L4B0-F1
#
_entry.id   AF-A0A1Y6L4B0-F1
#
_cell.length_a   1.000
_cell.length_b   1.000
_cell.length_c   1.000
_cell.angle_alpha   90.00
_cell.angle_beta   90.00
_cell.angle_gamma   90.00
#
_symmetry.space_group_name_H-M   'P 1'
#
loop_
_entity.id
_entity.type
_entity.pdbx_description
1 polymer ?
#
loop_
_entity_poly.entity_id
_entity_poly.type
_entity_poly.pdbx_seq_one_letter_code
_entity_poly.pdbx_strand_id
1 'polypeptide(L)'
;MRMLIGILVAYLAVPGSAIQRCAAPAPSPELVKNTTDQTVERGMLENFTVDTYVHVITTQAKKNRYPKAMVEQQMKIMNVKFAPYSFQFRTNDINYTVSDRWATFDGIKKHTAKADPVLAQVEEEFKTMLHKGNYSTLNIYVLSDMKWAYGSAAVPLVNPTPTEVIADGIMLSAETMPGGEAVNKYGVYNLGYTAIHETGHWLGLNHVFSEDRTGSSVPFCGDSGDNVDDTPAQITPTRGCPEKKDSCPQQPGKDSIHNYMDYSADSCMTEFTWGQKMKMEQSFAEYRKGR
;
A
#
# COMPACT_ATOMS: atom_id res chain seq x y z
N MET A 1 40.47 19.48 -46.25
CA MET A 1 39.05 19.91 -46.22
C MET A 1 38.28 18.93 -45.34
N ARG A 2 37.90 19.41 -44.14
CA ARG A 2 36.96 18.85 -43.12
C ARG A 2 37.19 17.45 -42.52
N MET A 3 37.84 17.45 -41.35
CA MET A 3 37.71 16.45 -40.28
C MET A 3 36.26 16.45 -39.74
N LEU A 4 35.61 15.28 -39.70
CA LEU A 4 34.35 15.06 -39.01
C LEU A 4 34.64 14.68 -37.55
N ILE A 5 34.47 15.64 -36.65
CA ILE A 5 34.49 15.41 -35.20
C ILE A 5 33.09 14.91 -34.82
N GLY A 6 32.96 13.60 -34.60
CA GLY A 6 31.76 13.00 -34.03
C GLY A 6 31.64 13.39 -32.56
N ILE A 7 30.70 14.27 -32.24
CA ILE A 7 30.36 14.62 -30.86
C ILE A 7 29.61 13.44 -30.26
N LEU A 8 30.31 12.68 -29.41
CA LEU A 8 29.70 11.68 -28.54
C LEU A 8 28.87 12.41 -27.48
N VAL A 9 27.57 12.56 -27.70
CA VAL A 9 26.64 13.05 -26.68
C VAL A 9 26.47 11.95 -25.65
N ALA A 10 27.24 12.04 -24.56
CA ALA A 10 27.01 11.23 -23.37
C ALA A 10 25.64 11.62 -22.80
N TYR A 11 24.65 10.72 -22.93
CA TYR A 11 23.41 10.80 -22.16
C TYR A 11 23.78 10.65 -20.68
N LEU A 12 23.91 11.77 -19.98
CA LEU A 12 23.90 11.79 -18.53
C LEU A 12 22.51 11.36 -18.08
N ALA A 13 22.40 10.11 -17.61
CA ALA A 13 21.22 9.65 -16.90
C ALA A 13 21.00 10.58 -15.70
N VAL A 14 19.92 11.37 -15.75
CA VAL A 14 19.44 12.09 -14.57
C VAL A 14 19.14 11.02 -13.51
N PRO A 15 19.70 11.10 -12.29
CA PRO A 15 19.37 10.15 -11.24
C PRO A 15 17.87 10.31 -10.94
N GLY A 16 17.06 9.36 -11.41
CA GLY A 16 15.65 9.30 -11.04
C GLY A 16 15.54 9.18 -9.53
N SER A 17 14.66 9.96 -8.89
CA SER A 17 14.37 9.78 -7.48
C SER A 17 13.97 8.32 -7.26
N ALA A 18 14.50 7.68 -6.23
CA ALA A 18 14.11 6.31 -5.89
C ALA A 18 12.59 6.25 -5.68
N ILE A 19 11.92 5.28 -6.31
CA ILE A 19 10.48 5.05 -6.13
C ILE A 19 10.18 4.79 -4.65
N GLN A 20 9.13 5.42 -4.12
CA GLN A 20 8.70 5.24 -2.74
C GLN A 20 8.04 3.86 -2.55
N ARG A 21 8.26 3.21 -1.39
CA ARG A 21 7.70 1.86 -1.15
C ARG A 21 6.19 1.87 -0.94
N CYS A 22 5.69 2.83 -0.18
CA CYS A 22 4.27 3.05 0.10
C CYS A 22 4.05 4.55 0.28
N ALA A 23 2.92 5.04 -0.20
CA ALA A 23 2.50 6.44 -0.09
C ALA A 23 1.07 6.54 0.47
N ALA A 24 0.64 5.57 1.28
CA ALA A 24 -0.53 5.72 2.12
C ALA A 24 -0.31 6.85 3.14
N PRO A 25 -1.33 7.68 3.43
CA PRO A 25 -1.23 8.69 4.47
C PRO A 25 -1.18 8.02 5.86
N ALA A 26 -0.63 8.74 6.84
CA ALA A 26 -0.79 8.38 8.24
C ALA A 26 -2.30 8.33 8.61
N PRO A 27 -2.71 7.43 9.53
CA PRO A 27 -4.09 7.38 10.00
C PRO A 27 -4.52 8.70 10.63
N SER A 28 -5.82 9.02 10.57
CA SER A 28 -6.33 10.15 11.35
C SER A 28 -6.19 9.87 12.85
N PRO A 29 -6.00 10.90 13.70
CA PRO A 29 -5.91 10.72 15.15
C PRO A 29 -7.11 9.99 15.76
N GLU A 30 -8.28 10.04 15.11
CA GLU A 30 -9.52 9.40 15.56
C GLU A 30 -9.50 7.87 15.42
N LEU A 31 -8.67 7.33 14.51
CA LEU A 31 -8.44 5.89 14.33
C LEU A 31 -7.38 5.34 15.30
N VAL A 32 -6.67 6.24 16.00
CA VAL A 32 -5.66 5.90 17.01
C VAL A 32 -6.37 5.63 18.34
N LYS A 33 -7.22 4.59 18.36
CA LYS A 33 -7.62 3.94 19.60
C LYS A 33 -6.72 2.73 19.81
N ASN A 34 -6.06 2.67 20.96
CA ASN A 34 -5.30 1.48 21.35
C ASN A 34 -6.25 0.29 21.44
N THR A 35 -5.82 -0.86 20.92
CA THR A 35 -6.46 -2.15 21.15
C THR A 35 -6.17 -2.62 22.59
N THR A 36 -6.48 -1.81 23.59
CA THR A 36 -6.30 -2.15 25.02
C THR A 36 -7.59 -2.65 25.67
N ASP A 37 -8.71 -2.66 24.95
CA ASP A 37 -9.98 -3.07 25.52
C ASP A 37 -10.16 -4.59 25.43
N GLN A 38 -9.85 -5.28 26.54
CA GLN A 38 -10.04 -6.72 26.74
C GLN A 38 -11.50 -7.18 26.56
N THR A 39 -12.46 -6.26 26.37
CA THR A 39 -13.84 -6.63 25.98
C THR A 39 -13.92 -7.26 24.58
N VAL A 40 -12.88 -7.12 23.74
CA VAL A 40 -12.74 -7.83 22.44
C VAL A 40 -12.45 -9.34 22.62
N GLU A 41 -12.04 -9.81 23.81
CA GLU A 41 -11.78 -11.25 24.04
C GLU A 41 -13.02 -12.16 23.86
N ARG A 42 -14.23 -11.60 23.70
CA ARG A 42 -15.47 -12.40 23.66
C ARG A 42 -16.31 -12.32 22.40
N GLY A 43 -15.84 -11.65 21.35
CA GLY A 43 -16.56 -11.68 20.08
C GLY A 43 -15.70 -11.14 18.97
N MET A 44 -15.08 -12.04 18.20
CA MET A 44 -14.76 -11.89 16.76
C MET A 44 -13.84 -13.04 16.33
N LEU A 45 -14.46 -14.20 16.12
CA LEU A 45 -13.98 -15.18 15.14
C LEU A 45 -14.91 -15.09 13.93
N GLU A 46 -15.09 -13.88 13.39
CA GLU A 46 -15.89 -13.69 12.18
C GLU A 46 -14.95 -13.69 10.98
N ASN A 47 -15.20 -14.60 10.03
CA ASN A 47 -14.52 -14.54 8.75
C ASN A 47 -15.20 -13.47 7.89
N PHE A 48 -14.44 -12.47 7.47
CA PHE A 48 -14.89 -11.40 6.59
C PHE A 48 -14.68 -11.80 5.14
N THR A 49 -15.76 -11.81 4.36
CA THR A 49 -15.68 -11.85 2.89
C THR A 49 -15.86 -10.45 2.34
N VAL A 50 -14.80 -9.90 1.76
CA VAL A 50 -14.75 -8.56 1.19
C VAL A 50 -14.97 -8.65 -0.32
N ASP A 51 -16.04 -8.04 -0.81
CA ASP A 51 -16.25 -7.87 -2.24
C ASP A 51 -15.14 -7.01 -2.82
N THR A 52 -14.53 -7.49 -3.91
CA THR A 52 -13.33 -6.87 -4.49
C THR A 52 -13.46 -6.68 -5.99
N TYR A 53 -13.10 -5.49 -6.46
CA TYR A 53 -13.03 -5.15 -7.88
C TYR A 53 -11.61 -4.70 -8.23
N VAL A 54 -11.09 -5.21 -9.35
CA VAL A 54 -9.74 -4.84 -9.81
C VAL A 54 -9.83 -4.09 -11.13
N HIS A 55 -9.29 -2.87 -11.12
CA HIS A 55 -9.28 -1.96 -12.25
C HIS A 55 -7.85 -1.82 -12.78
N VAL A 56 -7.53 -2.49 -13.88
CA VAL A 56 -6.22 -2.40 -14.51
C VAL A 56 -6.22 -1.24 -15.50
N ILE A 57 -5.40 -0.23 -15.22
CA ILE A 57 -5.29 1.00 -16.00
C ILE A 57 -3.92 1.00 -16.68
N THR A 58 -3.91 0.95 -18.01
CA THR A 58 -2.67 0.84 -18.79
C THR A 58 -2.48 2.01 -19.73
N THR A 59 -1.22 2.36 -19.98
CA THR A 59 -0.83 3.10 -21.19
C THR A 59 -1.12 2.26 -22.44
N GLN A 60 -1.31 2.92 -23.58
CA GLN A 60 -1.47 2.24 -24.87
C GLN A 60 -0.28 1.32 -25.18
N ALA A 61 0.92 1.75 -24.79
CA ALA A 61 2.16 0.98 -24.97
C ALA A 61 2.20 -0.31 -24.14
N LYS A 62 1.58 -0.32 -22.95
CA LYS A 62 1.58 -1.47 -22.03
C LYS A 62 0.25 -2.22 -21.95
N LYS A 63 -0.70 -1.96 -22.85
CA LYS A 63 -2.06 -2.57 -22.83
C LYS A 63 -2.10 -4.10 -22.74
N ASN A 64 -1.07 -4.78 -23.29
CA ASN A 64 -0.96 -6.25 -23.28
C ASN A 64 0.11 -6.76 -22.29
N ARG A 65 0.75 -5.89 -21.50
CA ARG A 65 1.89 -6.25 -20.63
C ARG A 65 1.47 -7.01 -19.38
N TYR A 66 0.25 -6.79 -18.90
CA TYR A 66 -0.27 -7.29 -17.62
C TYR A 66 -1.54 -8.13 -17.86
N PRO A 67 -1.41 -9.39 -18.33
CA PRO A 67 -2.56 -10.22 -18.66
C PRO A 67 -3.41 -10.57 -17.43
N LYS A 68 -4.69 -10.90 -17.64
CA LYS A 68 -5.65 -11.22 -16.56
C LYS A 68 -5.12 -12.28 -15.59
N ALA A 69 -4.41 -13.29 -16.09
CA ALA A 69 -3.81 -14.34 -15.26
C ALA A 69 -2.82 -13.82 -14.20
N MET A 70 -2.11 -12.72 -14.48
CA MET A 70 -1.22 -12.07 -13.51
C MET A 70 -2.02 -11.43 -12.37
N VAL A 71 -3.16 -10.81 -12.70
CA VAL A 71 -4.07 -10.19 -11.73
C VAL A 71 -4.78 -11.25 -10.90
N GLU A 72 -5.23 -12.34 -11.52
CA GLU A 72 -5.81 -13.49 -10.84
C GLU A 72 -4.80 -14.13 -9.86
N GLN A 73 -3.52 -14.23 -10.27
CA GLN A 73 -2.45 -14.70 -9.39
C GLN A 73 -2.22 -13.74 -8.22
N GLN A 74 -2.28 -12.42 -8.43
CA GLN A 74 -2.23 -11.44 -7.34
C GLN A 74 -3.36 -11.67 -6.32
N MET A 75 -4.60 -11.83 -6.80
CA MET A 75 -5.76 -12.07 -5.91
C MET A 75 -5.67 -13.42 -5.19
N LYS A 76 -5.09 -14.45 -5.82
CA LYS A 76 -4.79 -15.72 -5.17
C LYS A 76 -3.79 -15.55 -4.02
N ILE A 77 -2.71 -14.80 -4.24
CA ILE A 77 -1.73 -14.51 -3.20
C ILE A 77 -2.37 -13.72 -2.05
N MET A 78 -3.19 -12.70 -2.35
CA MET A 78 -3.95 -11.97 -1.32
C MET A 78 -4.76 -12.91 -0.44
N ASN A 79 -5.59 -13.77 -1.05
CA ASN A 79 -6.40 -14.72 -0.29
C ASN A 79 -5.56 -15.70 0.54
N VAL A 80 -4.44 -16.20 0.01
CA VAL A 80 -3.54 -17.09 0.76
C VAL A 80 -2.92 -16.37 1.97
N LYS A 81 -2.49 -15.12 1.80
CA LYS A 81 -1.81 -14.36 2.85
C LYS A 81 -2.76 -13.82 3.92
N PHE A 82 -4.00 -13.52 3.56
CA PHE A 82 -5.01 -13.02 4.50
C PHE A 82 -5.87 -14.11 5.17
N ALA A 83 -5.87 -15.34 4.66
CA ALA A 83 -6.63 -16.44 5.24
C ALA A 83 -6.35 -16.70 6.74
N PRO A 84 -5.09 -16.64 7.24
CA PRO A 84 -4.82 -16.77 8.68
C PRO A 84 -5.36 -15.63 9.54
N TYR A 85 -5.78 -14.52 8.92
CA TYR A 85 -6.19 -13.28 9.55
C TYR A 85 -7.67 -12.97 9.34
N SER A 86 -8.48 -13.98 9.03
CA SER A 86 -9.95 -13.93 8.91
C SER A 86 -10.49 -13.14 7.72
N PHE A 87 -9.66 -12.76 6.74
CA PHE A 87 -10.11 -12.05 5.53
C PHE A 87 -10.02 -12.91 4.28
N GLN A 88 -11.10 -12.89 3.50
CA GLN A 88 -11.17 -13.44 2.15
C GLN A 88 -11.66 -12.34 1.19
N PHE A 89 -11.02 -12.23 0.03
CA PHE A 89 -11.34 -11.26 -1.01
C PHE A 89 -12.03 -11.97 -2.18
N ARG A 90 -13.33 -11.71 -2.34
CA ARG A 90 -14.13 -12.22 -3.45
C ARG A 90 -13.98 -11.29 -4.64
N THR A 91 -13.18 -11.69 -5.62
CA THR A 91 -13.02 -10.94 -6.87
C THR A 91 -14.28 -11.04 -7.73
N ASN A 92 -15.04 -9.95 -7.80
CA ASN A 92 -16.29 -9.89 -8.57
C ASN A 92 -16.05 -9.53 -10.04
N ASP A 93 -15.07 -8.66 -10.32
CA ASP A 93 -14.68 -8.31 -11.68
C ASP A 93 -13.21 -7.89 -11.77
N ILE A 94 -12.64 -8.08 -12.96
CA ILE A 94 -11.32 -7.56 -13.35
C ILE A 94 -11.51 -6.88 -14.70
N ASN A 95 -11.49 -5.54 -14.73
CA ASN A 95 -11.64 -4.77 -15.96
C ASN A 95 -10.34 -4.07 -16.35
N TYR A 96 -10.22 -3.78 -17.65
CA TYR A 96 -9.06 -3.12 -18.25
C TYR A 96 -9.49 -1.81 -18.90
N THR A 97 -8.75 -0.75 -18.61
CA THR A 97 -8.92 0.58 -19.19
C THR A 97 -7.61 1.04 -19.78
N VAL A 98 -7.61 1.41 -21.06
CA VAL A 98 -6.45 2.00 -21.72
C VAL A 98 -6.58 3.53 -21.68
N SER A 99 -5.72 4.18 -20.91
CA SER A 99 -5.66 5.63 -20.76
C SER A 99 -4.24 6.02 -20.35
N ASP A 100 -3.48 6.61 -21.27
CA ASP A 100 -2.14 7.10 -20.96
C ASP A 100 -2.18 8.11 -19.82
N ARG A 101 -3.18 9.01 -19.82
CA ARG A 101 -3.39 10.04 -18.80
C ARG A 101 -3.56 9.45 -17.40
N TRP A 102 -4.38 8.40 -17.25
CA TRP A 102 -4.65 7.82 -15.93
C TRP A 102 -3.49 6.92 -15.47
N ALA A 103 -2.91 6.16 -16.40
CA ALA A 103 -1.84 5.21 -16.09
C ALA A 103 -0.54 5.88 -15.65
N THR A 104 -0.26 7.11 -16.12
CA THR A 104 0.96 7.88 -15.79
C THR A 104 0.74 8.98 -14.75
N PHE A 105 -0.40 8.95 -14.05
CA PHE A 105 -0.71 9.95 -13.03
C PHE A 105 0.35 9.96 -11.90
N ASP A 106 0.74 11.16 -11.44
CA ASP A 106 1.70 11.40 -10.36
C ASP A 106 1.00 11.80 -9.05
N GLY A 107 0.87 10.83 -8.13
CA GLY A 107 0.15 10.99 -6.86
C GLY A 107 0.91 11.76 -5.78
N ILE A 108 2.25 11.85 -5.84
CA ILE A 108 3.05 12.53 -4.78
C ILE A 108 2.72 14.02 -4.71
N LYS A 109 2.42 14.64 -5.84
CA LYS A 109 2.13 16.07 -5.90
C LYS A 109 0.81 16.44 -5.21
N LYS A 110 -0.05 15.48 -4.83
CA LYS A 110 -1.34 15.73 -4.17
C LYS A 110 -1.23 16.35 -2.78
N HIS A 111 -0.13 16.12 -2.05
CA HIS A 111 0.02 16.51 -0.63
C HIS A 111 1.10 17.57 -0.37
N THR A 112 1.58 18.26 -1.41
CA THR A 112 2.54 19.36 -1.24
C THR A 112 1.83 20.71 -1.24
N ALA A 113 2.40 21.73 -0.59
CA ALA A 113 1.92 23.11 -0.66
C ALA A 113 1.93 23.72 -2.10
N LYS A 114 2.44 22.97 -3.08
CA LYS A 114 2.38 23.25 -4.52
C LYS A 114 1.62 22.16 -5.28
N ALA A 115 0.57 21.61 -4.66
CA ALA A 115 -0.24 20.61 -5.32
C ALA A 115 -0.76 21.14 -6.65
N ASP A 116 -0.42 20.44 -7.73
CA ASP A 116 -0.92 20.77 -9.04
C ASP A 116 -2.42 20.40 -9.06
N PRO A 117 -3.33 21.38 -9.14
CA PRO A 117 -4.77 21.12 -9.10
C PRO A 117 -5.23 20.22 -10.26
N VAL A 118 -4.46 20.15 -11.35
CA VAL A 118 -4.74 19.26 -12.49
C VAL A 118 -4.45 17.80 -12.13
N LEU A 119 -3.48 17.54 -11.25
CA LEU A 119 -3.12 16.18 -10.83
C LEU A 119 -4.16 15.61 -9.86
N ALA A 120 -4.63 16.38 -8.87
CA ALA A 120 -5.68 15.91 -7.95
C ALA A 120 -6.95 15.43 -8.68
N GLN A 121 -7.28 16.04 -9.82
CA GLN A 121 -8.44 15.67 -10.64
C GLN A 121 -8.29 14.31 -11.34
N VAL A 122 -7.09 13.88 -11.72
CA VAL A 122 -6.93 12.63 -12.50
C VAL A 122 -7.33 11.41 -11.67
N GLU A 123 -6.93 11.36 -10.40
CA GLU A 123 -7.33 10.27 -9.49
C GLU A 123 -8.84 10.27 -9.26
N GLU A 124 -9.41 11.45 -8.97
CA GLU A 124 -10.84 11.60 -8.77
C GLU A 124 -11.64 11.15 -10.01
N GLU A 125 -11.20 11.52 -11.22
CA GLU A 125 -11.83 11.14 -12.47
C GLU A 125 -11.92 9.61 -12.63
N PHE A 126 -10.78 8.90 -12.56
CA PHE A 126 -10.81 7.46 -12.81
C PHE A 126 -11.48 6.70 -11.66
N LYS A 127 -11.33 7.14 -10.41
CA LYS A 127 -12.01 6.50 -9.28
C LYS A 127 -13.52 6.71 -9.38
N THR A 128 -13.99 7.91 -9.73
CA THR A 128 -15.42 8.18 -9.97
C THR A 128 -16.00 7.29 -11.07
N MET A 129 -15.26 7.07 -12.16
CA MET A 129 -15.75 6.25 -13.27
C MET A 129 -15.72 4.76 -13.00
N LEU A 130 -14.73 4.28 -12.24
CA LEU A 130 -14.45 2.85 -12.12
C LEU A 130 -14.97 2.25 -10.81
N HIS A 131 -15.08 3.04 -9.74
CA HIS A 131 -15.49 2.58 -8.41
C HIS A 131 -16.75 1.72 -8.46
N LYS A 132 -16.73 0.63 -7.69
CA LYS A 132 -17.83 -0.29 -7.51
C LYS A 132 -18.12 -0.53 -6.04
N GLY A 133 -19.40 -0.77 -5.76
CA GLY A 133 -19.88 -1.14 -4.44
C GLY A 133 -20.04 0.06 -3.51
N ASN A 134 -19.81 -0.20 -2.23
CA ASN A 134 -19.95 0.74 -1.12
C ASN A 134 -18.66 0.76 -0.29
N TYR A 135 -18.67 1.37 0.89
CA TYR A 135 -17.47 1.52 1.71
C TYR A 135 -16.91 0.20 2.29
N SER A 136 -17.72 -0.86 2.28
CA SER A 136 -17.33 -2.24 2.59
C SER A 136 -16.60 -2.94 1.43
N THR A 137 -16.57 -2.36 0.23
CA THR A 137 -16.03 -2.98 -0.99
C THR A 137 -14.61 -2.51 -1.27
N LEU A 138 -13.68 -3.44 -1.48
CA LEU A 138 -12.31 -3.11 -1.84
C LEU A 138 -12.19 -2.87 -3.35
N ASN A 139 -11.83 -1.65 -3.75
CA ASN A 139 -11.45 -1.33 -5.12
C ASN A 139 -9.92 -1.28 -5.22
N ILE A 140 -9.35 -2.05 -6.15
CA ILE A 140 -7.89 -2.14 -6.39
C ILE A 140 -7.61 -1.53 -7.77
N TYR A 141 -6.88 -0.41 -7.79
CA TYR A 141 -6.50 0.27 -9.03
C TYR A 141 -5.04 -0.06 -9.36
N VAL A 142 -4.83 -0.82 -10.43
CA VAL A 142 -3.49 -1.26 -10.87
C VAL A 142 -3.05 -0.41 -12.04
N LEU A 143 -2.01 0.42 -11.85
CA LEU A 143 -1.54 1.37 -12.86
C LEU A 143 -0.25 0.85 -13.51
N SER A 144 -0.19 0.84 -14.84
CA SER A 144 0.96 0.34 -15.60
C SER A 144 2.24 1.17 -15.46
N ASP A 145 2.09 2.45 -15.10
CA ASP A 145 3.13 3.47 -15.08
C ASP A 145 3.05 4.35 -13.81
N MET A 146 2.65 3.74 -12.68
CA MET A 146 2.77 4.36 -11.36
C MET A 146 4.25 4.44 -10.98
N LYS A 147 4.87 5.60 -11.22
CA LYS A 147 6.32 5.83 -11.01
C LYS A 147 6.67 6.54 -9.70
N TRP A 148 5.67 6.98 -8.96
CA TRP A 148 5.84 7.76 -7.74
C TRP A 148 5.92 6.88 -6.48
N ALA A 149 5.17 5.79 -6.43
CA ALA A 149 5.29 4.76 -5.39
C ALA A 149 4.99 3.36 -5.95
N TYR A 150 5.37 2.32 -5.20
CA TYR A 150 4.93 0.95 -5.49
C TYR A 150 3.46 0.74 -5.13
N GLY A 151 2.98 1.35 -4.04
CA GLY A 151 1.59 1.29 -3.63
C GLY A 151 1.15 2.53 -2.85
N SER A 152 -0.16 2.69 -2.70
CA SER A 152 -0.80 3.65 -1.80
C SER A 152 -2.20 3.16 -1.45
N ALA A 153 -2.70 3.54 -0.29
CA ALA A 153 -4.01 3.14 0.22
C ALA A 153 -4.77 4.34 0.77
N ALA A 154 -6.10 4.32 0.63
CA ALA A 154 -6.97 5.06 1.53
C ALA A 154 -7.07 4.31 2.87
N VAL A 155 -6.94 5.04 3.98
CA VAL A 155 -7.14 4.50 5.33
C VAL A 155 -8.62 4.65 5.75
N PRO A 156 -9.12 3.82 6.69
CA PRO A 156 -10.48 3.94 7.20
C PRO A 156 -10.83 5.35 7.68
N LEU A 157 -12.09 5.76 7.56
CA LEU A 157 -12.61 7.02 8.08
C LEU A 157 -13.84 6.72 8.94
N VAL A 158 -14.00 7.46 10.04
CA VAL A 158 -15.13 7.28 10.95
C VAL A 158 -16.45 7.59 10.25
N ASN A 159 -16.51 8.70 9.50
CA ASN A 159 -17.69 9.15 8.78
C ASN A 159 -17.32 9.68 7.39
N PRO A 160 -17.03 8.79 6.42
CA PRO A 160 -16.65 9.22 5.08
C PRO A 160 -17.83 9.91 4.39
N THR A 161 -17.54 11.04 3.76
CA THR A 161 -18.42 11.69 2.78
C THR A 161 -18.55 10.81 1.52
N PRO A 162 -19.59 11.02 0.69
CA PRO A 162 -19.72 10.27 -0.57
C PRO A 162 -18.48 10.36 -1.47
N THR A 163 -17.81 11.52 -1.53
CA THR A 163 -16.58 11.69 -2.30
C THR A 163 -15.42 10.87 -1.72
N GLU A 164 -15.30 10.78 -0.39
CA GLU A 164 -14.29 9.94 0.25
C GLU A 164 -14.54 8.45 0.04
N VAL A 165 -15.81 8.01 -0.01
CA VAL A 165 -16.16 6.64 -0.39
C VAL A 165 -15.72 6.32 -1.82
N ILE A 166 -15.91 7.25 -2.76
CA ILE A 166 -15.43 7.08 -4.14
C ILE A 166 -13.91 7.04 -4.20
N ALA A 167 -13.23 7.87 -3.41
CA ALA A 167 -11.77 7.92 -3.35
C ALA A 167 -11.13 6.70 -2.65
N ASP A 168 -11.92 5.90 -1.93
CA ASP A 168 -11.46 4.74 -1.17
C ASP A 168 -10.91 3.61 -2.06
N GLY A 169 -10.06 2.77 -1.45
CA GLY A 169 -9.40 1.63 -2.10
C GLY A 169 -7.88 1.74 -2.09
N ILE A 170 -7.23 0.84 -2.82
CA ILE A 170 -5.77 0.79 -2.92
C ILE A 170 -5.31 1.02 -4.37
N MET A 171 -4.15 1.64 -4.54
CA MET A 171 -3.47 1.81 -5.81
C MET A 171 -2.16 1.02 -5.81
N LEU A 172 -1.88 0.33 -6.91
CA LEU A 172 -0.69 -0.52 -7.05
C LEU A 172 0.02 -0.21 -8.36
N SER A 173 1.34 -0.16 -8.31
CA SER A 173 2.16 -0.27 -9.50
C SER A 173 2.05 -1.70 -10.04
N ALA A 174 1.67 -1.83 -11.31
CA ALA A 174 1.55 -3.13 -11.98
C ALA A 174 2.87 -3.93 -11.99
N GLU A 175 4.00 -3.24 -11.85
CA GLU A 175 5.33 -3.86 -11.79
C GLU A 175 5.53 -4.70 -10.51
N THR A 176 4.71 -4.49 -9.48
CA THR A 176 4.79 -5.20 -8.18
C THR A 176 3.97 -6.49 -8.13
N MET A 177 3.12 -6.72 -9.13
CA MET A 177 2.35 -7.96 -9.22
C MET A 177 3.27 -9.16 -9.50
N PRO A 178 2.84 -10.40 -9.17
CA PRO A 178 3.58 -11.63 -9.45
C PRO A 178 4.03 -11.73 -10.91
N GLY A 179 5.34 -11.75 -11.13
CA GLY A 179 5.94 -11.79 -12.48
C GLY A 179 6.12 -10.43 -13.16
N GLY A 180 5.88 -9.33 -12.42
CA GLY A 180 6.22 -7.97 -12.82
C GLY A 180 7.73 -7.70 -12.77
N GLU A 181 8.12 -6.43 -12.90
CA GLU A 181 9.52 -6.02 -13.06
C GLU A 181 10.07 -5.22 -11.87
N ALA A 182 9.31 -5.11 -10.76
CA ALA A 182 9.73 -4.37 -9.58
C ALA A 182 10.87 -5.09 -8.84
N VAL A 183 12.10 -4.85 -9.28
CA VAL A 183 13.34 -5.29 -8.65
C VAL A 183 14.28 -4.09 -8.60
N ASN A 184 14.90 -3.85 -7.45
CA ASN A 184 15.88 -2.76 -7.30
C ASN A 184 17.07 -3.22 -6.44
N LYS A 185 18.00 -2.31 -6.15
CA LYS A 185 19.22 -2.64 -5.38
C LYS A 185 18.97 -3.18 -3.97
N TYR A 186 17.76 -3.00 -3.42
CA TYR A 186 17.37 -3.51 -2.11
C TYR A 186 16.70 -4.89 -2.20
N GLY A 187 16.21 -5.31 -3.37
CA GLY A 187 15.68 -6.66 -3.54
C GLY A 187 14.50 -6.76 -4.50
N VAL A 188 13.70 -7.80 -4.29
CA VAL A 188 12.56 -8.20 -5.11
C VAL A 188 11.27 -7.66 -4.50
N TYR A 189 10.45 -6.96 -5.31
CA TYR A 189 9.19 -6.33 -4.92
C TYR A 189 8.03 -6.72 -5.86
N ASN A 190 8.18 -7.83 -6.58
CA ASN A 190 7.25 -8.32 -7.60
C ASN A 190 6.61 -9.68 -7.21
N LEU A 191 6.50 -9.98 -5.91
CA LEU A 191 5.82 -11.20 -5.42
C LEU A 191 4.36 -10.93 -5.04
N GLY A 192 3.90 -9.71 -5.25
CA GLY A 192 2.54 -9.26 -4.94
C GLY A 192 2.33 -8.83 -3.50
N TYR A 193 3.40 -8.60 -2.72
CA TYR A 193 3.26 -8.23 -1.30
C TYR A 193 3.00 -6.74 -1.09
N THR A 194 3.22 -5.90 -2.12
CA THR A 194 2.67 -4.53 -2.14
C THR A 194 1.16 -4.53 -1.94
N ALA A 195 0.40 -5.40 -2.61
CA ALA A 195 -1.04 -5.47 -2.39
C ALA A 195 -1.42 -5.88 -0.96
N ILE A 196 -0.60 -6.73 -0.32
CA ILE A 196 -0.81 -7.16 1.07
C ILE A 196 -0.61 -5.99 2.02
N HIS A 197 0.48 -5.25 1.85
CA HIS A 197 0.81 -4.04 2.60
C HIS A 197 -0.27 -2.97 2.48
N GLU A 198 -0.65 -2.59 1.25
CA GLU A 198 -1.67 -1.55 1.04
C GLU A 198 -3.05 -1.97 1.56
N THR A 199 -3.39 -3.26 1.46
CA THR A 199 -4.64 -3.77 2.04
C THR A 199 -4.60 -3.75 3.57
N GLY A 200 -3.43 -3.96 4.19
CA GLY A 200 -3.23 -3.74 5.62
C GLY A 200 -3.60 -2.31 6.04
N HIS A 201 -3.14 -1.30 5.29
CA HIS A 201 -3.55 0.09 5.49
C HIS A 201 -5.05 0.32 5.29
N TRP A 202 -5.64 -0.26 4.23
CA TRP A 202 -7.08 -0.18 3.98
C TRP A 202 -7.91 -0.78 5.12
N LEU A 203 -7.36 -1.80 5.80
CA LEU A 203 -7.92 -2.42 7.00
C LEU A 203 -7.51 -1.70 8.31
N GLY A 204 -6.76 -0.59 8.26
CA GLY A 204 -6.44 0.24 9.42
C GLY A 204 -5.14 -0.10 10.15
N LEU A 205 -4.23 -0.85 9.53
CA LEU A 205 -2.87 -1.01 10.03
C LEU A 205 -1.98 0.18 9.67
N ASN A 206 -1.05 0.47 10.56
CA ASN A 206 0.00 1.46 10.34
C ASN A 206 1.31 0.77 10.01
N HIS A 207 2.28 1.53 9.52
CA HIS A 207 3.65 1.07 9.45
C HIS A 207 4.17 0.71 10.85
N VAL A 208 4.89 -0.41 10.97
CA VAL A 208 5.49 -0.88 12.24
C VAL A 208 6.57 0.06 12.79
N PHE A 209 7.04 1.00 11.98
CA PHE A 209 8.05 1.97 12.37
C PHE A 209 7.42 3.33 12.66
N SER A 210 8.04 4.09 13.57
CA SER A 210 7.63 5.45 13.87
C SER A 210 7.66 6.32 12.61
N GLU A 211 6.50 6.83 12.23
CA GLU A 211 6.39 7.86 11.20
C GLU A 211 6.40 9.25 11.83
N ASP A 212 6.96 10.23 11.12
CA ASP A 212 6.80 11.63 11.51
C ASP A 212 5.36 12.08 11.20
N ARG A 213 4.45 11.81 12.14
CA ARG A 213 3.02 12.11 12.01
C ARG A 213 2.70 13.62 12.00
N THR A 214 3.68 14.49 12.27
CA THR A 214 3.46 15.96 12.39
C THR A 214 4.44 16.82 11.58
N GLY A 215 5.40 16.23 10.87
CA GLY A 215 6.50 16.96 10.24
C GLY A 215 7.47 17.60 11.26
N SER A 216 7.40 17.19 12.52
CA SER A 216 8.07 17.81 13.67
C SER A 216 8.37 16.84 14.81
N SER A 217 7.91 15.59 14.73
CA SER A 217 8.15 14.59 15.76
C SER A 217 9.42 13.82 15.42
N VAL A 218 10.46 13.95 16.26
CA VAL A 218 11.65 13.09 16.16
C VAL A 218 11.23 11.66 16.48
N PRO A 219 11.41 10.69 15.57
CA PRO A 219 11.13 9.28 15.85
C PRO A 219 11.88 8.81 17.10
N PHE A 220 11.19 8.19 18.07
CA PHE A 220 11.81 7.67 19.29
C PHE A 220 11.12 6.37 19.75
N CYS A 221 11.87 5.52 20.43
CA CYS A 221 11.45 4.17 20.86
C CYS A 221 10.35 4.12 21.93
N GLY A 222 9.71 5.24 22.28
CA GLY A 222 8.67 5.29 23.32
C GLY A 222 7.27 5.53 22.78
N ASP A 223 7.12 5.71 21.46
CA ASP A 223 5.82 5.62 20.80
C ASP A 223 5.63 4.16 20.35
N SER A 224 4.42 3.62 20.54
CA SER A 224 4.07 2.30 20.00
C SER A 224 4.12 2.27 18.46
N GLY A 225 4.27 3.43 17.80
CA GLY A 225 4.62 3.57 16.39
C GLY A 225 3.50 3.22 15.42
N ASP A 226 2.82 2.10 15.66
CA ASP A 226 1.70 1.57 14.90
C ASP A 226 0.42 1.35 15.74
N ASN A 227 0.53 1.49 17.07
CA ASN A 227 -0.52 1.21 18.06
C ASN A 227 -0.99 -0.26 18.05
N VAL A 228 -0.03 -1.18 18.00
CA VAL A 228 -0.19 -2.62 18.18
C VAL A 228 0.82 -3.10 19.22
N ASP A 229 0.37 -3.74 20.29
CA ASP A 229 1.25 -4.07 21.43
C ASP A 229 2.30 -5.17 21.13
N ASP A 230 2.02 -6.05 20.17
CA ASP A 230 2.88 -7.19 19.83
C ASP A 230 3.83 -6.92 18.65
N THR A 231 3.91 -5.68 18.17
CA THR A 231 4.95 -5.21 17.25
C THR A 231 6.05 -4.49 18.03
N PRO A 232 7.31 -4.96 17.97
CA PRO A 232 8.43 -4.27 18.62
C PRO A 232 8.62 -2.84 18.13
N ALA A 233 9.05 -1.96 19.05
CA ALA A 233 9.36 -0.58 18.73
C ALA A 233 10.44 -0.49 17.63
N GLN A 234 10.14 0.26 16.57
CA GLN A 234 11.03 0.43 15.42
C GLN A 234 11.03 1.90 14.98
N ILE A 235 12.21 2.50 14.80
CA ILE A 235 12.34 3.93 14.45
C ILE A 235 12.27 4.15 12.94
N THR A 236 12.78 3.19 12.16
CA THR A 236 13.01 3.37 10.72
C THR A 236 12.54 2.18 9.91
N PRO A 237 12.10 2.39 8.66
CA PRO A 237 11.80 1.29 7.75
C PRO A 237 13.03 0.41 7.50
N THR A 238 12.80 -0.87 7.31
CA THR A 238 13.81 -1.81 6.82
C THR A 238 13.94 -1.68 5.31
N ARG A 239 15.16 -1.80 4.79
CA ARG A 239 15.41 -1.92 3.35
C ARG A 239 16.04 -3.26 3.05
N GLY A 240 15.51 -3.94 2.03
CA GLY A 240 15.95 -5.26 1.62
C GLY A 240 15.58 -6.35 2.61
N CYS A 241 16.49 -7.29 2.84
CA CYS A 241 16.27 -8.41 3.76
C CYS A 241 17.50 -8.66 4.63
N PRO A 242 17.81 -7.79 5.60
CA PRO A 242 18.90 -8.03 6.54
C PRO A 242 18.56 -9.20 7.47
N GLU A 243 19.56 -9.92 7.96
CA GLU A 243 19.35 -11.01 8.93
C GLU A 243 18.82 -10.52 10.28
N LYS A 244 19.16 -9.28 10.66
CA LYS A 244 18.73 -8.63 11.89
C LYS A 244 18.77 -7.12 11.75
N LYS A 245 17.84 -6.45 12.42
CA LYS A 245 17.82 -5.00 12.61
C LYS A 245 17.22 -4.73 13.99
N ASP A 246 17.80 -3.76 14.69
CA ASP A 246 17.35 -3.35 16.02
C ASP A 246 17.65 -1.86 16.16
N SER A 247 16.63 -1.07 15.91
CA SER A 247 16.70 0.39 16.01
C SER A 247 16.35 0.89 17.41
N CYS A 248 15.82 0.02 18.28
CA CYS A 248 15.40 0.30 19.64
C CYS A 248 16.00 -0.69 20.65
N PRO A 249 17.33 -0.76 20.80
CA PRO A 249 17.99 -1.79 21.60
C PRO A 249 17.72 -1.69 23.12
N GLN A 250 17.13 -0.60 23.59
CA GLN A 250 16.68 -0.45 24.97
C GLN A 250 15.22 -0.90 25.19
N GLN A 251 14.50 -1.25 24.13
CA GLN A 251 13.15 -1.81 24.19
C GLN A 251 13.17 -3.32 23.95
N PRO A 252 12.15 -4.06 24.41
CA PRO A 252 12.01 -5.48 24.08
C PRO A 252 11.79 -5.71 22.58
N GLY A 253 12.41 -6.78 22.05
CA GLY A 253 12.22 -7.21 20.66
C GLY A 253 13.29 -6.70 19.70
N LYS A 254 13.12 -7.02 18.42
CA LYS A 254 13.93 -6.52 17.30
C LYS A 254 12.97 -5.93 16.27
N ASP A 255 13.49 -5.08 15.39
CA ASP A 255 12.71 -4.50 14.30
C ASP A 255 11.99 -5.60 13.50
N SER A 256 10.75 -5.32 13.11
CA SER A 256 9.80 -6.23 12.49
C SER A 256 10.09 -6.47 11.00
N ILE A 257 11.32 -6.90 10.68
CA ILE A 257 11.83 -7.04 9.31
C ILE A 257 11.01 -7.98 8.41
N HIS A 258 10.23 -8.89 8.99
CA HIS A 258 9.40 -9.87 8.29
C HIS A 258 7.92 -9.46 8.24
N ASN A 259 7.55 -8.33 8.84
CA ASN A 259 6.18 -7.87 8.88
C ASN A 259 5.76 -7.26 7.54
N TYR A 260 4.53 -7.55 7.09
CA TYR A 260 4.01 -6.97 5.85
C TYR A 260 3.88 -5.44 5.91
N MET A 261 3.79 -4.83 7.10
CA MET A 261 3.72 -3.38 7.30
C MET A 261 5.11 -2.70 7.47
N ASP A 262 6.22 -3.41 7.23
CA ASP A 262 7.54 -2.81 7.04
C ASP A 262 7.82 -2.52 5.54
N TYR A 263 9.00 -2.01 5.20
CA TYR A 263 9.46 -1.72 3.83
C TYR A 263 10.52 -2.70 3.30
N SER A 264 10.69 -3.82 4.00
CA SER A 264 11.51 -4.93 3.52
C SER A 264 11.15 -5.35 2.09
N ALA A 265 12.10 -6.02 1.42
CA ALA A 265 11.80 -6.66 0.14
C ALA A 265 10.72 -7.74 0.33
N ASP A 266 9.92 -8.01 -0.69
CA ASP A 266 8.84 -9.01 -0.64
C ASP A 266 9.39 -10.37 -0.22
N SER A 267 10.60 -10.74 -0.66
CA SER A 267 11.26 -12.00 -0.27
C SER A 267 11.52 -12.14 1.23
N CYS A 268 11.44 -11.05 1.99
CA CYS A 268 11.64 -11.04 3.44
C CYS A 268 10.33 -11.06 4.23
N MET A 269 9.21 -10.64 3.65
CA MET A 269 7.97 -10.49 4.41
C MET A 269 7.21 -11.81 4.50
N THR A 270 6.71 -12.13 5.68
CA THR A 270 6.04 -13.40 5.95
C THR A 270 4.76 -13.26 6.76
N GLU A 271 4.54 -12.19 7.52
CA GLU A 271 3.46 -12.17 8.52
C GLU A 271 2.85 -10.79 8.83
N PHE A 272 1.61 -10.85 9.30
CA PHE A 272 1.07 -9.91 10.30
C PHE A 272 1.12 -10.56 11.68
N THR A 273 1.18 -9.74 12.73
CA THR A 273 1.08 -10.20 14.11
C THR A 273 -0.37 -10.52 14.52
N TRP A 274 -0.56 -11.08 15.71
CA TRP A 274 -1.90 -11.35 16.22
C TRP A 274 -2.62 -10.05 16.59
N GLY A 275 -1.92 -9.08 17.17
CA GLY A 275 -2.46 -7.75 17.44
C GLY A 275 -2.89 -7.03 16.16
N GLN A 276 -2.11 -7.15 15.07
CA GLN A 276 -2.50 -6.62 13.76
C GLN A 276 -3.76 -7.29 13.21
N LYS A 277 -3.93 -8.62 13.37
CA LYS A 277 -5.18 -9.31 13.03
C LYS A 277 -6.37 -8.67 13.75
N MET A 278 -6.29 -8.55 15.08
CA MET A 278 -7.39 -8.01 15.88
C MET A 278 -7.72 -6.57 15.47
N LYS A 279 -6.69 -5.75 15.20
CA LYS A 279 -6.88 -4.37 14.74
C LYS A 279 -7.58 -4.32 13.38
N MET A 280 -7.21 -5.18 12.42
CA MET A 280 -7.88 -5.25 11.11
C MET A 280 -9.34 -5.66 11.24
N GLU A 281 -9.64 -6.67 12.06
CA GLU A 281 -11.01 -7.14 12.29
C GLU A 281 -11.88 -6.05 12.92
N GLN A 282 -11.39 -5.40 13.98
CA GLN A 282 -12.09 -4.30 14.65
C GLN A 282 -12.33 -3.12 13.71
N SER A 283 -11.28 -2.67 13.03
CA SER A 283 -11.34 -1.54 12.10
C SER A 283 -12.33 -1.78 10.96
N PHE A 284 -12.31 -2.97 10.35
CA PHE A 284 -13.25 -3.32 9.30
C PHE A 284 -14.69 -3.33 9.82
N ALA A 285 -14.94 -3.96 10.98
CA ALA A 285 -16.28 -4.05 11.55
C ALA A 285 -16.84 -2.70 12.01
N GLU A 286 -16.01 -1.82 12.56
CA GLU A 286 -16.42 -0.51 13.08
C GLU A 286 -16.63 0.50 11.95
N TYR A 287 -15.71 0.55 10.97
CA TYR A 287 -15.68 1.65 10.02
C TYR A 287 -16.23 1.32 8.65
N ARG A 288 -16.17 0.05 8.22
CA ARG A 288 -16.48 -0.35 6.84
C ARG A 288 -17.75 -1.20 6.75
N LYS A 289 -17.88 -2.24 7.57
CA LYS A 289 -18.93 -3.27 7.45
C LYS A 289 -20.33 -2.68 7.42
N GLY A 290 -21.07 -2.95 6.34
CA GLY A 290 -22.46 -2.53 6.18
C GLY A 290 -22.63 -1.08 5.72
N ARG A 291 -21.54 -0.39 5.37
CA ARG A 291 -21.50 0.98 4.86
C ARG A 291 -21.00 1.02 3.43
#